data_AF-R7EYW7-F1
#
_entry.id   AF-R7EYW7-F1
#
_cell.length_a   1.000
_cell.length_b   1.000
_cell.length_c   1.000
_cell.angle_alpha   90.00
_cell.angle_beta   90.00
_cell.angle_gamma   90.00
#
_symmetry.space_group_name_H-M   'P 1'
#
loop_
_entity.id
_entity.type
_entity.pdbx_description
1 polymer ?
#
loop_
_entity_poly.entity_id
_entity_poly.type
_entity_poly.pdbx_seq_one_letter_code
_entity_poly.pdbx_strand_id
1 'polypeptide(L)'
;MKILNSIILTLISTLTMAMATSCKAPKKVSDDDNQNQPLVISIKDRQKPESGSPNMFIPRAIVYRTNGNYADNVPVQVSADGKTLVSFPAPSDISADSRPIELSDGWLLDRRGIGENSRFTSYTYGQYAKLATAPSPAELLKAILPGAIITDMYALPCTLQEAKSDTNAVNSLIRRGFPDCRMIISAPVVQP
;
A
#
# COMPACT_ATOMS: atom_id res chain seq x y z
N MET A 1 47.15 14.18 8.19
CA MET A 1 47.70 15.52 8.52
C MET A 1 47.17 16.54 7.52
N LYS A 2 46.84 17.76 8.01
CA LYS A 2 46.21 18.93 7.35
C LYS A 2 44.67 18.79 7.25
N ILE A 3 43.84 19.18 8.23
CA ILE A 3 43.61 20.49 8.89
C ILE A 3 43.24 21.59 7.87
N LEU A 4 41.97 22.07 7.86
CA LEU A 4 41.58 23.40 8.38
C LEU A 4 40.09 23.73 8.12
N ASN A 5 39.40 24.05 9.21
CA ASN A 5 38.24 24.91 9.47
C ASN A 5 37.58 25.70 8.32
N SER A 6 36.25 25.82 8.38
CA SER A 6 35.65 27.15 8.56
C SER A 6 34.27 27.09 9.23
N ILE A 7 34.16 27.89 10.29
CA ILE A 7 33.02 28.14 11.16
C ILE A 7 32.21 29.26 10.52
N ILE A 8 30.90 29.06 10.27
CA ILE A 8 29.96 30.18 10.15
C ILE A 8 28.78 29.90 11.09
N LEU A 9 28.83 30.65 12.19
CA LEU A 9 27.83 30.87 13.19
C LEU A 9 26.79 31.85 12.62
N THR A 10 25.52 31.44 12.49
CA THR A 10 24.39 32.37 12.44
C THR A 10 23.28 31.92 13.38
N LEU A 11 22.97 32.85 14.26
CA LEU A 11 22.03 32.86 15.38
C LEU A 11 20.66 33.42 14.90
N ILE A 12 19.59 33.14 15.69
CA ILE A 12 18.28 33.86 15.76
C ILE A 12 17.25 33.40 14.69
N SER A 13 15.96 33.09 14.95
CA SER A 13 15.04 33.30 16.07
C SER A 13 13.82 32.35 15.98
N THR A 14 13.43 31.80 17.12
CA THR A 14 12.07 31.75 17.71
C THR A 14 10.82 31.30 16.95
N LEU A 15 10.10 30.42 17.67
CA LEU A 15 8.64 30.41 17.91
C LEU A 15 7.76 29.63 16.93
N THR A 16 7.45 28.39 17.30
CA THR A 16 6.19 27.75 16.90
C THR A 16 5.47 27.18 18.12
N MET A 17 4.18 27.47 18.12
CA MET A 17 3.23 27.51 19.23
C MET A 17 2.65 26.11 19.48
N ALA A 18 2.77 25.61 20.71
CA ALA A 18 2.10 24.39 21.13
C ALA A 18 0.64 24.70 21.47
N MET A 19 -0.30 24.09 20.75
CA MET A 19 -1.71 24.07 21.15
C MET A 19 -2.04 22.71 21.78
N ALA A 20 -2.29 22.73 23.09
CA ALA A 20 -2.84 21.59 23.83
C ALA A 20 -4.37 21.65 23.75
N THR A 21 -5.01 20.71 23.06
CA THR A 21 -6.46 20.53 23.08
C THR A 21 -6.86 19.79 24.36
N SER A 22 -7.43 20.53 25.31
CA SER A 22 -8.00 20.00 26.55
C SER A 22 -9.47 19.64 26.32
N CYS A 23 -9.82 18.36 26.48
CA CYS A 23 -11.19 17.88 26.48
C CYS A 23 -11.84 18.17 27.85
N LYS A 24 -12.77 19.12 27.91
CA LYS A 24 -13.69 19.28 29.04
C LYS A 24 -15.14 19.20 28.58
N ALA A 25 -15.81 18.12 28.98
CA ALA A 25 -17.26 18.05 29.00
C ALA A 25 -17.81 18.81 30.22
N PRO A 26 -19.00 19.43 30.09
CA PRO A 26 -19.89 19.57 31.22
C PRO A 26 -21.25 18.89 30.96
N LYS A 27 -21.72 18.28 32.06
CA LYS A 27 -23.01 17.64 32.26
C LYS A 27 -24.17 18.65 32.25
N LYS A 28 -25.31 18.08 31.84
CA LYS A 28 -26.73 18.43 32.07
C LYS A 28 -27.08 19.50 33.12
N VAL A 29 -28.06 20.33 32.76
CA VAL A 29 -29.13 20.84 33.64
C VAL A 29 -30.45 20.82 32.86
N SER A 30 -31.47 20.19 33.46
CA SER A 30 -32.90 20.15 33.10
C SER A 30 -33.57 21.49 33.51
N ASP A 31 -34.71 21.96 33.00
CA ASP A 31 -36.11 21.52 33.09
C ASP A 31 -36.96 22.64 32.40
N ASP A 32 -37.97 22.32 31.58
CA ASP A 32 -39.44 22.46 31.86
C ASP A 32 -39.94 23.93 31.69
N ASP A 33 -41.05 24.33 31.05
CA ASP A 33 -42.26 23.73 30.48
C ASP A 33 -42.88 24.80 29.52
N ASN A 34 -43.82 24.37 28.67
CA ASN A 34 -45.15 24.97 28.52
C ASN A 34 -45.61 25.46 27.11
N GLN A 35 -46.61 24.69 26.63
CA GLN A 35 -47.81 25.05 25.86
C GLN A 35 -47.84 25.08 24.30
N ASN A 36 -48.56 24.08 23.79
CA ASN A 36 -49.03 23.78 22.43
C ASN A 36 -50.17 24.70 21.92
N GLN A 37 -50.12 25.08 20.63
CA GLN A 37 -51.17 24.91 19.61
C GLN A 37 -50.53 24.98 18.19
N PRO A 38 -51.12 24.39 17.14
CA PRO A 38 -50.40 23.55 16.18
C PRO A 38 -50.20 24.20 14.80
N LEU A 39 -49.09 23.88 14.14
CA LEU A 39 -48.96 24.02 12.68
C LEU A 39 -48.92 22.62 12.06
N VAL A 40 -50.06 22.27 11.48
CA VAL A 40 -50.26 21.10 10.62
C VAL A 40 -49.34 21.24 9.40
N ILE A 41 -48.33 20.38 9.29
CA ILE A 41 -47.61 20.18 8.03
C ILE A 41 -47.87 18.75 7.57
N SER A 42 -48.56 18.68 6.44
CA SER A 42 -49.02 17.50 5.73
C SER A 42 -47.87 16.53 5.43
N ILE A 43 -47.93 15.31 5.96
CA ILE A 43 -47.07 14.20 5.55
C ILE A 43 -47.71 13.51 4.34
N LYS A 44 -47.13 13.72 3.16
CA LYS A 44 -47.13 12.84 1.97
C LYS A 44 -46.03 13.42 1.08
N ASP A 45 -44.82 12.89 1.06
CA ASP A 45 -44.49 11.59 0.51
C ASP A 45 -43.09 11.19 1.03
N ARG A 46 -43.00 10.14 1.86
CA ARG A 46 -41.69 9.59 2.25
C ARG A 46 -41.27 8.66 1.12
N GLN A 47 -40.55 9.20 0.15
CA GLN A 47 -39.68 8.36 -0.66
C GLN A 47 -38.72 7.65 0.30
N LYS A 48 -38.90 6.33 0.37
CA LYS A 48 -38.01 5.35 0.97
C LYS A 48 -36.56 5.79 0.72
N PRO A 49 -35.71 5.95 1.75
CA PRO A 49 -34.28 6.08 1.50
C PRO A 49 -33.87 4.80 0.78
N GLU A 50 -33.45 4.95 -0.48
CA GLU A 50 -32.78 3.89 -1.20
C GLU A 50 -31.58 3.50 -0.35
N SER A 51 -31.70 2.31 0.24
CA SER A 51 -30.62 1.60 0.90
C SER A 51 -29.52 1.42 -0.14
N GLY A 52 -28.65 2.42 -0.29
CA GLY A 52 -27.40 2.28 -1.00
C GLY A 52 -26.64 1.16 -0.32
N SER A 53 -26.59 -0.01 -0.96
CA SER A 53 -25.71 -1.08 -0.53
C SER A 53 -24.30 -0.49 -0.40
N PRO A 54 -23.59 -0.68 0.71
CA PRO A 54 -22.20 -0.25 0.80
C PRO A 54 -21.47 -0.93 -0.36
N ASN A 55 -20.92 -0.13 -1.27
CA ASN A 55 -20.17 -0.61 -2.42
C ASN A 55 -18.95 -1.35 -1.88
N MET A 56 -19.08 -2.67 -1.69
CA MET A 56 -18.04 -3.48 -1.07
C MET A 56 -16.88 -3.54 -2.06
N PHE A 57 -15.80 -2.80 -1.76
CA PHE A 57 -14.60 -2.81 -2.57
C PHE A 57 -13.93 -4.18 -2.42
N ILE A 58 -14.10 -5.05 -3.42
CA ILE A 58 -13.41 -6.33 -3.47
C ILE A 58 -12.01 -6.10 -4.07
N PRO A 59 -10.92 -6.35 -3.34
CA PRO A 59 -9.58 -6.23 -3.89
C PRO A 59 -9.36 -7.15 -5.09
N ARG A 60 -8.85 -6.59 -6.18
CA ARG A 60 -8.49 -7.34 -7.39
C ARG A 60 -7.13 -8.00 -7.23
N ALA A 61 -6.93 -9.14 -7.88
CA ALA A 61 -5.61 -9.75 -8.03
C ALA A 61 -4.68 -8.81 -8.81
N ILE A 62 -3.41 -8.78 -8.41
CA ILE A 62 -2.36 -8.02 -9.08
C ILE A 62 -1.37 -8.99 -9.72
N VAL A 63 -1.01 -8.72 -10.97
CA VAL A 63 0.17 -9.33 -11.59
C VAL A 63 1.18 -8.25 -11.93
N TYR A 64 2.46 -8.59 -11.84
CA TYR A 64 3.54 -7.66 -12.12
C TYR A 64 4.73 -8.33 -12.79
N ARG A 65 5.58 -7.50 -13.40
CA ARG A 65 6.92 -7.87 -13.88
C ARG A 65 7.97 -6.97 -13.26
N THR A 66 9.18 -7.48 -13.18
CA THR A 66 10.36 -6.76 -12.72
C THR A 66 11.43 -6.74 -13.80
N ASN A 67 12.37 -5.80 -13.71
CA ASN A 67 13.50 -5.69 -14.64
C ASN A 67 14.62 -6.73 -14.41
N GLY A 68 14.37 -7.75 -13.58
CA GLY A 68 15.29 -8.81 -13.22
C GLY A 68 14.57 -9.88 -12.40
N ASN A 69 15.26 -10.97 -12.04
CA ASN A 69 14.67 -12.02 -11.21
C ASN A 69 14.77 -11.67 -9.72
N TYR A 70 13.66 -11.20 -9.16
CA TYR A 70 13.53 -10.86 -7.73
C TYR A 70 12.36 -11.59 -7.07
N ALA A 71 11.87 -12.68 -7.67
CA ALA A 71 10.70 -13.41 -7.19
C ALA A 71 10.90 -14.05 -5.80
N ASP A 72 12.16 -14.28 -5.39
CA ASP A 72 12.49 -14.79 -4.06
C ASP A 72 12.94 -13.68 -3.08
N ASN A 73 12.95 -12.42 -3.50
CA ASN A 73 13.40 -11.30 -2.67
C ASN A 73 12.23 -10.65 -1.93
N VAL A 74 12.43 -10.35 -0.64
CA VAL A 74 11.37 -9.75 0.18
C VAL A 74 11.14 -8.30 -0.26
N PRO A 75 9.89 -7.94 -0.65
CA PRO A 75 9.56 -6.58 -1.01
C PRO A 75 9.30 -5.73 0.23
N VAL A 76 9.63 -4.44 0.09
CA VAL A 76 9.30 -3.37 1.04
C VAL A 76 8.70 -2.20 0.29
N GLN A 77 7.87 -1.40 0.96
CA GLN A 77 7.34 -0.17 0.38
C GLN A 77 8.18 1.02 0.83
N VAL A 78 8.57 1.86 -0.12
CA VAL A 78 9.21 3.14 0.16
C VAL A 78 8.30 4.31 -0.20
N SER A 79 8.66 5.51 0.26
CA SER A 79 8.05 6.77 -0.18
C SER A 79 8.27 6.98 -1.68
N ALA A 80 7.50 7.88 -2.30
CA ALA A 80 7.61 8.17 -3.73
C ALA A 80 9.01 8.65 -4.16
N ASP A 81 9.74 9.33 -3.28
CA ASP A 81 11.14 9.74 -3.51
C ASP A 81 12.16 8.62 -3.22
N GLY A 82 11.70 7.46 -2.75
CA GLY A 82 12.52 6.29 -2.43
C GLY A 82 13.35 6.39 -1.15
N LYS A 83 13.23 7.47 -0.37
CA LYS A 83 14.16 7.76 0.75
C LYS A 83 13.70 7.21 2.10
N THR A 84 12.39 7.00 2.26
CA THR A 84 11.80 6.59 3.54
C THR A 84 11.14 5.23 3.39
N LEU A 85 11.38 4.34 4.36
CA LEU A 85 10.67 3.08 4.43
C LEU A 85 9.25 3.33 4.96
N VAL A 86 8.24 2.91 4.19
CA VAL A 86 6.83 3.11 4.51
C VAL A 86 6.23 1.85 5.15
N SER A 87 6.55 0.67 4.62
CA SER A 87 6.08 -0.60 5.18
C SER A 87 7.00 -1.77 4.84
N PHE A 88 7.04 -2.77 5.71
CA PHE A 88 7.84 -3.99 5.57
C PHE A 88 7.25 -5.14 6.41
N PRO A 89 7.49 -6.42 6.06
CA PRO A 89 7.07 -7.57 6.88
C PRO A 89 7.78 -7.64 8.22
N ALA A 90 7.09 -8.15 9.23
CA ALA A 90 7.77 -8.90 10.28
C ALA A 90 8.25 -10.26 9.72
N PRO A 91 9.37 -10.84 10.21
CA PRO A 91 9.78 -12.20 9.84
C PRO A 91 8.67 -13.24 9.99
N SER A 92 7.83 -13.11 11.02
CA SER A 92 6.69 -13.98 11.29
C SER A 92 5.55 -13.89 10.26
N ASP A 93 5.50 -12.82 9.46
CA ASP A 93 4.51 -12.66 8.39
C ASP A 93 4.93 -13.44 7.13
N ILE A 94 6.15 -13.98 7.10
CA ILE A 94 6.72 -14.64 5.94
C ILE A 94 6.58 -16.16 6.06
N SER A 95 6.01 -16.74 5.01
CA SER A 95 5.95 -18.18 4.78
C SER A 95 6.26 -18.52 3.32
N ALA A 96 6.26 -19.80 2.97
CA ALA A 96 6.34 -20.24 1.58
C ALA A 96 5.21 -19.65 0.71
N ASP A 97 4.07 -19.31 1.34
CA ASP A 97 2.93 -18.72 0.64
C ASP A 97 3.03 -17.21 0.42
N SER A 98 4.08 -16.57 0.94
CA SER A 98 4.32 -15.14 0.74
C SER A 98 5.03 -14.80 -0.57
N ARG A 99 5.69 -15.79 -1.21
CA ARG A 99 6.34 -15.62 -2.53
C ARG A 99 5.29 -15.38 -3.62
N PRO A 100 5.54 -14.62 -4.69
CA PRO A 100 4.63 -14.61 -5.83
C PRO A 100 4.47 -16.00 -6.45
N ILE A 101 3.38 -16.22 -7.20
CA ILE A 101 3.26 -17.39 -8.09
C ILE A 101 3.81 -17.00 -9.45
N GLU A 102 4.74 -17.78 -9.98
CA GLU A 102 5.29 -17.58 -11.32
C GLU A 102 4.24 -17.94 -12.38
N LEU A 103 4.07 -17.03 -13.34
CA LEU A 103 3.15 -17.15 -14.46
C LEU A 103 3.92 -17.15 -15.79
N SER A 104 3.19 -17.31 -16.89
CA SER A 104 3.78 -17.30 -18.24
C SER A 104 4.49 -15.98 -18.53
N ASP A 105 5.50 -16.05 -19.39
CA ASP A 105 6.26 -14.89 -19.88
C ASP A 105 6.89 -14.05 -18.75
N GLY A 106 7.29 -14.66 -17.63
CA GLY A 106 7.96 -13.96 -16.53
C GLY A 106 7.06 -13.04 -15.70
N TRP A 107 5.74 -13.15 -15.84
CA TRP A 107 4.78 -12.49 -14.94
C TRP A 107 4.74 -13.17 -13.57
N LEU A 108 4.42 -12.38 -12.55
CA LEU A 108 4.30 -12.80 -11.16
C LEU A 108 2.92 -12.44 -10.63
N LEU A 109 2.18 -13.41 -10.08
CA LEU A 109 0.95 -13.16 -9.32
C LEU A 109 1.31 -12.76 -7.89
N ASP A 110 0.91 -11.56 -7.50
CA ASP A 110 1.18 -11.02 -6.17
C ASP A 110 0.43 -11.80 -5.07
N ARG A 111 1.17 -12.18 -4.03
CA ARG A 111 0.64 -12.75 -2.78
C ARG A 111 1.09 -11.98 -1.53
N ARG A 112 1.84 -10.89 -1.71
CA ARG A 112 2.49 -10.14 -0.62
C ARG A 112 1.90 -8.75 -0.42
N GLY A 113 1.30 -8.15 -1.45
CA GLY A 113 0.82 -6.77 -1.43
C GLY A 113 1.86 -5.83 -2.04
N ILE A 114 2.24 -6.08 -3.29
CA ILE A 114 3.14 -5.25 -4.08
C ILE A 114 2.39 -4.00 -4.57
N GLY A 115 3.06 -2.86 -4.59
CA GLY A 115 2.57 -1.60 -5.14
C GLY A 115 3.63 -0.85 -5.93
N GLU A 116 3.29 0.34 -6.43
CA GLU A 116 4.14 1.16 -7.30
C GLU A 116 5.52 1.47 -6.72
N ASN A 117 5.56 1.80 -5.43
CA ASN A 117 6.81 2.11 -4.73
C ASN A 117 7.40 0.89 -4.01
N SER A 118 7.05 -0.32 -4.43
CA SER A 118 7.69 -1.51 -3.89
C SER A 118 9.12 -1.62 -4.41
N ARG A 119 10.03 -2.01 -3.53
CA ARG A 119 11.44 -2.30 -3.82
C ARG A 119 11.81 -3.64 -3.24
N PHE A 120 12.77 -4.31 -3.86
CA PHE A 120 13.17 -5.65 -3.48
C PHE A 120 14.47 -5.58 -2.67
N THR A 121 14.47 -6.21 -1.50
CA THR A 121 15.67 -6.30 -0.65
C THR A 121 16.56 -7.46 -1.07
N SER A 122 17.82 -7.47 -0.66
CA SER A 122 18.72 -8.60 -0.87
C SER A 122 18.37 -9.83 -0.03
N TYR A 123 17.47 -9.69 0.96
CA TYR A 123 16.97 -10.82 1.72
C TYR A 123 16.05 -11.68 0.87
N THR A 124 16.34 -12.97 0.80
CA THR A 124 15.36 -13.91 0.29
C THR A 124 14.25 -14.15 1.30
N TYR A 125 13.07 -14.60 0.87
CA TYR A 125 11.99 -15.00 1.76
C TYR A 125 12.47 -16.02 2.81
N GLY A 126 13.26 -17.01 2.38
CA GLY A 126 13.79 -18.04 3.26
C GLY A 126 14.84 -17.55 4.27
N GLN A 127 15.61 -16.51 3.93
CA GLN A 127 16.54 -15.86 4.86
C GLN A 127 15.78 -14.98 5.86
N TYR A 128 14.87 -14.15 5.35
CA TYR A 128 14.14 -13.18 6.17
C TYR A 128 13.25 -13.85 7.22
N ALA A 129 12.55 -14.93 6.86
CA ALA A 129 11.68 -15.67 7.76
C ALA A 129 12.39 -16.28 8.97
N LYS A 130 13.71 -16.50 8.87
CA LYS A 130 14.53 -17.08 9.94
C LYS A 130 15.06 -16.04 10.91
N LEU A 131 14.89 -14.75 10.62
CA LEU A 131 15.33 -13.68 11.51
C LEU A 131 14.46 -13.68 12.77
N ALA A 132 15.10 -13.54 13.94
CA ALA A 132 14.37 -13.43 15.21
C ALA A 132 13.55 -12.14 15.29
N THR A 133 14.06 -11.06 14.70
CA THR A 133 13.41 -9.75 14.62
C THR A 133 13.64 -9.15 13.23
N ALA A 134 12.72 -8.30 12.77
CA ALA A 134 12.93 -7.54 11.53
C ALA A 134 14.21 -6.68 11.64
N PRO A 135 15.00 -6.52 10.57
CA PRO A 135 16.05 -5.51 10.52
C PRO A 135 15.45 -4.10 10.70
N SER A 136 16.28 -3.16 11.15
CA SER A 136 15.85 -1.78 11.28
C SER A 136 15.50 -1.15 9.92
N PRO A 137 14.69 -0.07 9.89
CA PRO A 137 14.37 0.62 8.64
C PRO A 137 15.60 1.05 7.83
N ALA A 138 16.66 1.49 8.50
CA ALA A 138 17.92 1.88 7.84
C ALA A 138 18.64 0.68 7.21
N GLU A 139 18.62 -0.49 7.87
CA GLU A 139 19.20 -1.72 7.32
C GLU A 139 18.39 -2.24 6.13
N LEU A 140 17.06 -2.14 6.18
CA LEU A 140 16.19 -2.51 5.07
C LEU A 140 16.41 -1.60 3.85
N LEU A 141 16.52 -0.28 4.06
CA LEU A 141 16.85 0.67 2.99
C LEU A 141 18.21 0.35 2.35
N LYS A 142 19.22 0.02 3.17
CA LYS A 142 20.55 -0.39 2.68
C LYS A 142 20.52 -1.73 1.95
N ALA A 143 19.60 -2.62 2.32
CA ALA A 143 19.43 -3.93 1.69
C ALA A 143 18.66 -3.86 0.36
N ILE A 144 18.04 -2.73 0.00
CA ILE A 144 17.37 -2.58 -1.29
C ILE A 144 18.37 -2.83 -2.42
N LEU A 145 18.01 -3.73 -3.34
CA LEU A 145 18.79 -4.02 -4.53
C LEU A 145 18.76 -2.80 -5.47
N PRO A 146 19.91 -2.17 -5.77
CA PRO A 146 19.95 -0.99 -6.62
C PRO A 146 19.39 -1.28 -8.01
N GLY A 147 18.46 -0.43 -8.46
CA GLY A 147 17.83 -0.56 -9.78
C GLY A 147 16.76 -1.64 -9.90
N ALA A 148 16.52 -2.46 -8.87
CA ALA A 148 15.43 -3.44 -8.88
C ALA A 148 14.06 -2.75 -8.77
N ILE A 149 13.28 -2.78 -9.84
CA ILE A 149 11.99 -2.10 -9.95
C ILE A 149 10.93 -2.98 -10.61
N ILE A 150 9.67 -2.62 -10.38
CA ILE A 150 8.54 -3.13 -11.15
C ILE A 150 8.49 -2.37 -12.46
N THR A 151 8.42 -3.11 -13.58
CA THR A 151 8.31 -2.51 -14.92
C THR A 151 6.87 -2.42 -15.36
N ASP A 152 6.06 -3.43 -15.02
CA ASP A 152 4.68 -3.52 -15.47
C ASP A 152 3.81 -4.08 -14.36
N MET A 153 2.59 -3.57 -14.24
CA MET A 153 1.62 -4.03 -13.25
C MET A 153 0.19 -3.88 -13.76
N TYR A 154 -0.60 -4.93 -13.59
CA TYR A 154 -2.02 -4.95 -13.93
C TYR A 154 -2.86 -5.42 -12.75
N ALA A 155 -4.04 -4.80 -12.58
CA ALA A 155 -5.13 -5.39 -11.83
C ALA A 155 -5.96 -6.30 -12.76
N LEU A 156 -6.09 -7.56 -12.37
CA LEU A 156 -6.86 -8.57 -13.09
C LEU A 156 -8.36 -8.40 -12.85
N PRO A 157 -9.19 -8.92 -13.77
CA PRO A 157 -10.63 -8.89 -13.62
C PRO A 157 -11.19 -9.96 -12.65
N CYS A 158 -10.39 -10.42 -11.68
CA CYS A 158 -10.76 -11.41 -10.67
C CYS A 158 -10.08 -11.11 -9.31
N THR A 159 -10.47 -11.82 -8.26
CA THR A 159 -9.83 -11.81 -6.94
C THR A 159 -8.53 -12.61 -6.94
N LEU A 160 -7.71 -12.44 -5.90
CA LEU A 160 -6.50 -13.25 -5.70
C LEU A 160 -6.84 -14.74 -5.56
N GLN A 161 -7.93 -15.07 -4.86
CA GLN A 161 -8.31 -16.47 -4.64
C GLN A 161 -8.71 -17.17 -5.95
N GLU A 162 -9.47 -16.49 -6.81
CA GLU A 162 -9.82 -16.99 -8.16
C GLU A 162 -8.55 -17.16 -9.00
N ALA A 163 -7.67 -16.16 -9.04
CA ALA A 163 -6.42 -16.21 -9.79
C ALA A 163 -5.50 -17.37 -9.35
N LYS A 164 -5.43 -17.64 -8.03
CA LYS A 164 -4.69 -18.78 -7.47
C LYS A 164 -5.30 -20.12 -7.83
N SER A 165 -6.64 -20.18 -7.89
CA SER A 165 -7.37 -21.43 -8.15
C SER A 165 -7.31 -21.84 -9.63
N ASP A 166 -7.10 -20.87 -10.54
CA ASP A 166 -6.95 -21.13 -11.97
C ASP A 166 -5.87 -20.23 -12.61
N THR A 167 -4.60 -20.61 -12.44
CA THR A 167 -3.48 -19.92 -13.07
C THR A 167 -3.46 -20.08 -14.60
N ASN A 168 -4.18 -21.06 -15.17
CA ASN A 168 -4.27 -21.25 -16.62
C ASN A 168 -5.13 -20.16 -17.27
N ALA A 169 -6.22 -19.75 -16.62
CA ALA A 169 -7.01 -18.60 -17.02
C ALA A 169 -6.18 -17.31 -16.98
N VAL A 170 -5.38 -17.11 -15.92
CA VAL A 170 -4.47 -15.95 -15.82
C VAL A 170 -3.41 -15.97 -16.93
N ASN A 171 -2.79 -17.11 -17.20
CA ASN A 171 -1.84 -17.27 -18.31
C ASN A 171 -2.49 -17.01 -19.68
N SER A 172 -3.78 -17.32 -19.84
CA SER A 172 -4.52 -17.00 -21.06
C SER A 172 -4.83 -15.50 -21.20
N LEU A 173 -4.98 -14.76 -20.09
CA LEU A 173 -5.04 -13.29 -20.12
C LEU A 173 -3.71 -12.69 -20.54
N ILE A 174 -2.59 -13.19 -19.98
CA ILE A 174 -1.23 -12.76 -20.31
C ILE A 174 -0.98 -12.89 -21.82
N ARG A 175 -1.21 -14.07 -22.39
CA ARG A 175 -0.94 -14.34 -23.82
C ARG A 175 -1.81 -13.52 -24.78
N ARG A 176 -2.98 -13.08 -24.32
CA ARG A 176 -3.88 -12.20 -25.09
C ARG A 176 -3.55 -10.72 -24.91
N GLY A 177 -2.53 -10.37 -24.12
CA GLY A 177 -2.14 -8.98 -23.89
C GLY A 177 -3.04 -8.23 -22.89
N PHE A 178 -3.53 -8.91 -21.85
CA PHE A 178 -4.34 -8.32 -20.77
C PHE A 178 -5.62 -7.59 -21.22
N PRO A 179 -6.47 -8.21 -22.06
CA PRO A 179 -7.77 -7.62 -22.38
C PRO A 179 -8.58 -7.40 -21.10
N ASP A 180 -9.26 -6.25 -21.01
CA ASP A 180 -10.13 -5.85 -19.90
C ASP A 180 -9.45 -5.77 -18.51
N CYS A 181 -8.11 -5.84 -18.46
CA CYS A 181 -7.34 -5.62 -17.24
C CYS A 181 -7.01 -4.13 -17.11
N ARG A 182 -6.96 -3.63 -15.87
CA ARG A 182 -6.55 -2.25 -15.62
C ARG A 182 -5.03 -2.19 -15.48
N MET A 183 -4.36 -1.53 -16.40
CA MET A 183 -2.94 -1.18 -16.28
C MET A 183 -2.75 -0.21 -15.11
N ILE A 184 -1.76 -0.48 -14.26
CA ILE A 184 -1.38 0.35 -13.11
C ILE A 184 -0.01 0.98 -13.37
N ILE A 185 0.95 0.17 -13.82
CA ILE A 185 2.32 0.61 -14.14
C ILE A 185 2.65 0.09 -15.54
N SER A 186 3.26 0.96 -16.35
CA SER A 186 3.99 0.58 -17.54
C SER A 186 5.22 1.48 -17.64
N ALA A 187 6.38 0.90 -17.42
CA ALA A 187 7.65 1.53 -17.73
C ALA A 187 7.87 1.45 -19.26
N PRO A 188 8.35 2.52 -19.91
CA PRO A 188 8.73 2.44 -21.31
C PRO A 188 9.80 1.36 -21.46
N VAL A 189 9.59 0.43 -22.42
CA VAL A 189 10.61 -0.53 -22.82
C VAL A 189 11.81 0.27 -23.31
N VAL A 190 12.89 0.32 -22.53
CA VAL A 190 14.18 0.79 -23.04
C VAL A 190 14.63 -0.28 -24.02
N GLN A 191 14.32 -0.07 -25.30
CA GLN A 191 14.84 -0.93 -26.36
C GLN A 191 16.37 -0.85 -26.31
N PRO A 192 17.08 -1.99 -26.42
CA PRO A 192 18.53 -2.05 -26.35
C PRO A 192 19.22 -1.19 -27.42
#